data_AF-A0A7S0BKS4-F1
#
_entry.id   AF-A0A7S0BKS4-F1
#
_cell.length_a   1.000
_cell.length_b   1.000
_cell.length_c   1.000
_cell.angle_alpha   90.00
_cell.angle_beta   90.00
_cell.angle_gamma   90.00
#
_symmetry.space_group_name_H-M   'P 1'
#
loop_
_entity.id
_entity.type
_entity.pdbx_description
1 polymer ?
#
loop_
_entity_poly.entity_id
_entity_poly.type
_entity_poly.pdbx_seq_one_letter_code
_entity_poly.pdbx_strand_id
1 'polypeptide(L)'
;CKGVTARMLCSDTPRPKSTAALKLIETCDLTAGKGAIVYVTPEKVVKSKMLMNKLEKAYQAGKLMRFIVDEAHCCSQLGHDFRTDYSQLGILKSQFPKVPMILVTATASKKVQDDIAQILHISTPIMLRAPMDRPNLYYEVRHKADKDETVEEIARPIAQ
;
A
#
# COMPACT_ATOMS: atom_id res chain seq x y z
N CYS A 1 12.41 2.43 18.58
CA CYS A 1 11.87 2.58 17.20
C CYS A 1 12.18 3.97 16.70
N LYS A 2 12.53 4.15 15.41
CA LYS A 2 13.33 5.28 14.82
C LYS A 2 12.81 6.73 14.98
N GLY A 3 11.98 7.07 15.97
CA GLY A 3 11.50 8.42 16.24
C GLY A 3 10.41 8.94 15.28
N VAL A 4 9.98 8.14 14.31
CA VAL A 4 8.97 8.53 13.32
C VAL A 4 7.56 8.34 13.90
N THR A 5 6.72 9.37 13.80
CA THR A 5 5.33 9.27 14.24
C THR A 5 4.49 8.56 13.19
N ALA A 6 3.86 7.44 13.56
CA ALA A 6 2.94 6.72 12.69
C ALA A 6 1.59 6.47 13.38
N ARG A 7 0.50 6.55 12.61
CA ARG A 7 -0.87 6.25 13.05
C ARG A 7 -1.60 5.48 11.95
N MET A 8 -2.65 4.77 12.33
CA MET A 8 -3.51 4.03 11.41
C MET A 8 -4.96 4.48 11.56
N LEU A 9 -5.69 4.50 10.46
CA LEU A 9 -7.11 4.80 10.37
C LEU A 9 -7.81 3.74 9.52
N CYS A 10 -8.38 2.74 10.20
CA CYS A 10 -9.19 1.67 9.61
C CYS A 10 -10.58 1.59 10.29
N SER A 11 -11.41 0.60 9.93
CA SER A 11 -12.70 0.33 10.59
C SER A 11 -12.55 0.12 12.09
N ASP A 12 -11.51 -0.61 12.49
CA ASP A 12 -11.35 -1.12 13.85
C ASP A 12 -10.56 -0.15 14.75
N THR A 13 -10.20 1.02 14.21
CA THR A 13 -9.44 2.02 14.96
C THR A 13 -10.34 2.69 16.01
N PRO A 14 -10.05 2.58 17.32
CA PRO A 14 -10.84 3.20 18.37
C PRO A 14 -10.98 4.71 18.16
N ARG A 15 -12.14 5.28 18.54
CA ARG A 15 -12.45 6.71 18.34
C ARG A 15 -11.32 7.65 18.81
N PRO A 16 -10.72 7.50 20.01
CA PRO A 16 -9.64 8.40 20.45
C PRO A 16 -8.42 8.36 19.51
N LYS A 17 -8.05 7.16 19.02
CA LYS A 17 -6.93 6.97 18.10
C LYS A 17 -7.24 7.55 16.71
N SER A 18 -8.47 7.37 16.23
CA SER A 18 -8.95 7.95 14.98
C SER A 18 -8.89 9.49 15.01
N THR A 19 -9.39 10.11 16.09
CA THR A 19 -9.32 11.57 16.28
C THR A 19 -7.87 12.06 16.32
N ALA A 20 -6.99 11.34 17.01
CA ALA A 20 -5.57 11.68 17.06
C ALA A 20 -4.90 11.59 15.67
N ALA A 21 -5.23 10.56 14.87
CA ALA A 21 -4.72 10.42 13.50
C ALA A 21 -5.21 11.56 12.59
N LEU A 22 -6.50 11.91 12.65
CA LEU A 22 -7.06 13.01 11.87
C LEU A 22 -6.50 14.38 12.29
N LYS A 23 -6.26 14.58 13.58
CA LYS A 23 -5.59 15.78 14.09
C LYS A 23 -4.15 15.86 13.57
N LEU A 24 -3.44 14.73 13.55
CA LEU A 24 -2.07 14.66 13.06
C LEU A 24 -1.95 15.09 11.59
N ILE A 25 -2.91 14.74 10.73
CA ILE A 25 -2.92 15.19 9.33
C ILE A 25 -2.91 16.72 9.21
N GLU A 26 -3.61 17.42 10.08
CA GLU A 26 -3.75 18.89 10.05
C GLU A 26 -2.60 19.59 10.79
N THR A 27 -2.19 19.04 11.94
CA THR A 27 -1.25 19.70 12.86
C THR A 27 0.19 19.26 12.67
N CYS A 28 0.49 18.30 11.79
CA CYS A 28 1.87 17.89 11.53
C CYS A 28 2.68 19.12 11.10
N ASP A 29 3.83 19.28 11.75
CA ASP A 29 4.81 20.28 11.41
C ASP A 29 5.93 19.60 10.65
N LEU A 30 6.12 19.97 9.39
CA LEU A 30 7.14 19.39 8.53
C LEU A 30 8.53 20.00 8.77
N THR A 31 8.64 21.01 9.63
CA THR A 31 9.94 21.58 10.01
C THR A 31 10.75 20.60 10.86
N ALA A 32 12.07 20.73 10.82
CA ALA A 32 13.02 19.90 11.57
C ALA A 32 12.90 18.37 11.33
N GLY A 33 12.44 17.94 10.15
CA GLY A 33 12.37 16.51 9.79
C GLY A 33 11.28 15.73 10.53
N LYS A 34 10.33 16.40 11.17
CA LYS A 34 9.25 15.79 11.96
C LYS A 34 8.06 15.38 11.09
N GLY A 35 8.30 14.48 10.14
CA GLY A 35 7.24 13.87 9.34
C GLY A 35 6.37 12.88 10.13
N ALA A 36 5.14 12.69 9.68
CA ALA A 36 4.25 11.63 10.17
C ALA A 36 3.73 10.76 9.02
N ILE A 37 3.49 9.49 9.32
CA ILE A 37 2.86 8.53 8.40
C ILE A 37 1.47 8.19 8.95
N VAL A 38 0.46 8.30 8.10
CA VAL A 38 -0.91 7.87 8.43
C VAL A 38 -1.32 6.78 7.46
N TYR A 39 -1.42 5.55 7.96
CA TYR A 39 -1.94 4.41 7.22
C TYR A 39 -3.46 4.50 7.18
N VAL A 40 -4.05 4.32 6.00
CA VAL A 40 -5.48 4.44 5.79
C VAL A 40 -5.92 3.34 4.85
N THR A 41 -7.08 2.71 5.12
CA THR A 41 -7.65 1.73 4.20
C THR A 41 -8.38 2.42 3.04
N PRO A 42 -8.48 1.81 1.85
CA PRO A 42 -9.14 2.43 0.70
C PRO A 42 -10.59 2.84 0.98
N GLU A 43 -11.34 2.04 1.74
CA GLU A 43 -12.73 2.31 2.11
C GLU A 43 -12.84 3.63 2.90
N LYS A 44 -11.85 3.95 3.75
CA LYS A 44 -11.82 5.20 4.50
C LYS A 44 -11.56 6.39 3.59
N VAL A 45 -10.69 6.26 2.59
CA VAL A 45 -10.45 7.31 1.59
C VAL A 45 -11.73 7.61 0.82
N VAL A 46 -12.42 6.57 0.35
CA VAL A 46 -13.62 6.72 -0.47
C VAL A 46 -14.81 7.23 0.33
N LYS A 47 -15.04 6.71 1.55
CA LYS A 47 -16.29 6.92 2.30
C LYS A 47 -16.22 8.04 3.34
N SER A 48 -15.03 8.43 3.80
CA SER A 48 -14.88 9.40 4.89
C SER A 48 -14.73 10.83 4.39
N LYS A 49 -15.84 11.57 4.33
CA LYS A 49 -15.83 13.03 4.08
C LYS A 49 -14.93 13.79 5.05
N MET A 50 -14.90 13.38 6.32
CA MET A 50 -14.06 14.00 7.34
C MET A 50 -12.57 13.83 7.03
N LEU A 51 -12.13 12.65 6.56
CA LEU A 51 -10.74 12.45 6.14
C LEU A 51 -10.41 13.34 4.94
N MET A 52 -11.26 13.35 3.91
CA MET A 52 -11.04 14.17 2.71
C MET A 52 -10.92 15.66 3.06
N ASN A 53 -11.79 16.17 3.93
CA ASN A 53 -11.70 17.55 4.41
C ASN A 53 -10.38 17.85 5.15
N LYS A 54 -9.83 16.89 5.90
CA LYS A 54 -8.53 17.04 6.58
C LYS A 54 -7.37 17.01 5.59
N LEU A 55 -7.42 16.13 4.59
CA LEU A 55 -6.44 16.09 3.51
C LEU A 55 -6.45 17.38 2.70
N GLU A 56 -7.62 17.93 2.39
CA GLU A 56 -7.76 19.22 1.69
C GLU A 56 -7.12 20.37 2.48
N LYS A 57 -7.41 20.48 3.77
CA LYS A 57 -6.74 21.49 4.63
C LYS A 57 -5.22 21.33 4.65
N ALA A 58 -4.73 20.09 4.77
CA ALA A 58 -3.29 19.81 4.74
C ALA A 58 -2.68 20.15 3.37
N TYR A 59 -3.39 19.89 2.28
CA TYR A 59 -2.97 20.23 0.92
C TYR A 59 -2.87 21.74 0.72
N GLN A 60 -3.89 22.51 1.12
CA GLN A 60 -3.88 23.97 1.02
C GLN A 60 -2.79 24.61 1.89
N ALA A 61 -2.47 24.01 3.04
CA ALA A 61 -1.37 24.43 3.89
C ALA A 61 0.02 23.99 3.40
N GLY A 62 0.13 23.28 2.28
CA GLY A 62 1.40 22.75 1.76
C GLY A 62 2.03 21.65 2.63
N LYS A 63 1.23 20.98 3.47
CA LYS A 63 1.68 19.96 4.43
C LYS A 63 1.46 18.52 3.96
N LEU A 64 0.71 18.33 2.88
CA LEU A 64 0.45 17.01 2.33
C LEU A 64 1.57 16.61 1.36
N MET A 65 2.49 15.77 1.82
CA MET A 65 3.73 15.50 1.10
C MET A 65 3.59 14.51 -0.04
N ARG A 66 3.00 13.33 0.22
CA ARG A 66 2.89 12.24 -0.76
C ARG A 66 1.74 11.30 -0.41
N PHE A 67 1.21 10.64 -1.44
CA PHE A 67 0.41 9.43 -1.30
C PHE A 67 1.24 8.20 -1.63
N ILE A 68 1.05 7.13 -0.87
CA ILE A 68 1.65 5.81 -1.13
C ILE A 68 0.48 4.83 -1.20
N VAL A 69 0.31 4.18 -2.34
CA VAL A 69 -0.65 3.10 -2.54
C VAL A 69 0.13 1.80 -2.55
N ASP A 70 0.00 1.05 -1.47
CA ASP A 70 0.54 -0.30 -1.37
C ASP A 70 -0.40 -1.29 -2.07
N GLU A 71 0.12 -2.43 -2.52
CA GLU A 71 -0.61 -3.42 -3.31
C GLU A 71 -1.42 -2.81 -4.47
N ALA A 72 -0.80 -1.90 -5.21
CA ALA A 72 -1.46 -1.14 -6.28
C ALA A 72 -2.09 -2.03 -7.37
N HIS A 73 -1.69 -3.31 -7.46
CA HIS A 73 -2.34 -4.28 -8.34
C HIS A 73 -3.83 -4.50 -8.04
N CYS A 74 -4.28 -4.23 -6.81
CA CYS A 74 -5.69 -4.34 -6.42
C CYS A 74 -6.62 -3.35 -7.15
N CYS A 75 -6.07 -2.29 -7.75
CA CYS A 75 -6.86 -1.32 -8.52
C CYS A 75 -7.46 -1.92 -9.81
N SER A 76 -6.74 -2.87 -10.42
CA SER A 76 -7.08 -3.41 -11.73
C SER A 76 -7.86 -4.71 -11.63
N GLN A 77 -8.95 -4.83 -12.39
CA GLN A 77 -9.69 -6.10 -12.53
C GLN A 77 -8.88 -7.17 -13.29
N LEU A 78 -7.83 -6.75 -13.99
CA LEU A 78 -6.89 -7.64 -14.67
C LEU A 78 -5.83 -8.20 -13.69
N GLY A 79 -5.79 -7.68 -12.46
CA GLY A 79 -4.98 -8.18 -11.36
C GLY A 79 -5.59 -9.43 -10.71
N HIS A 80 -4.80 -10.08 -9.86
CA HIS A 80 -5.19 -11.33 -9.20
C HIS A 80 -5.96 -11.12 -7.88
N ASP A 81 -5.95 -9.91 -7.30
CA ASP A 81 -6.69 -9.56 -6.07
C ASP A 81 -7.40 -8.20 -6.22
N PHE A 82 -8.36 -8.12 -7.14
CA PHE A 82 -9.10 -6.87 -7.40
C PHE A 82 -9.96 -6.44 -6.21
N ARG A 83 -9.94 -5.14 -5.89
CA ARG A 83 -10.78 -4.52 -4.84
C ARG A 83 -11.43 -3.24 -5.33
N THR A 84 -12.75 -3.18 -5.23
CA THR A 84 -13.56 -2.04 -5.71
C THR A 84 -13.21 -0.70 -5.06
N ASP A 85 -12.80 -0.68 -3.79
CA ASP A 85 -12.42 0.58 -3.14
C ASP A 85 -11.03 1.07 -3.61
N TYR A 86 -10.15 0.18 -4.10
CA TYR A 86 -8.85 0.56 -4.69
C TYR A 86 -9.00 1.27 -6.04
N SER A 87 -9.95 0.85 -6.88
CA SER A 87 -10.18 1.48 -8.18
C SER A 87 -10.71 2.92 -8.08
N GLN A 88 -11.22 3.29 -6.91
CA GLN A 88 -11.71 4.64 -6.64
C GLN A 88 -10.62 5.59 -6.10
N LEU A 89 -9.40 5.10 -5.86
CA LEU A 89 -8.31 5.92 -5.33
C LEU A 89 -7.80 6.99 -6.31
N GLY A 90 -8.20 6.94 -7.58
CA GLY A 90 -7.95 8.00 -8.56
C GLY A 90 -8.45 9.38 -8.09
N ILE A 91 -9.47 9.42 -7.21
CA ILE A 91 -9.95 10.66 -6.58
C ILE A 91 -8.84 11.45 -5.88
N LEU A 92 -7.85 10.78 -5.29
CA LEU A 92 -6.72 11.44 -4.62
C LEU A 92 -5.88 12.23 -5.62
N LYS A 93 -5.64 11.68 -6.82
CA LYS A 93 -4.86 12.38 -7.84
C LYS A 93 -5.66 13.52 -8.46
N SER A 94 -6.96 13.33 -8.67
CA SER A 94 -7.85 14.36 -9.20
C SER A 94 -8.01 15.55 -8.24
N GLN A 95 -8.16 15.31 -6.93
CA GLN A 95 -8.33 16.39 -5.95
C GLN A 95 -7.01 17.04 -5.52
N PHE A 96 -5.91 16.28 -5.52
CA PHE A 96 -4.60 16.74 -5.06
C PHE A 96 -3.54 16.59 -6.17
N PRO A 97 -3.71 17.26 -7.32
CA PRO A 97 -2.88 17.01 -8.51
C PRO A 97 -1.39 17.27 -8.29
N LYS A 98 -1.04 18.22 -7.41
CA LYS A 98 0.36 18.57 -7.09
C LYS A 98 1.03 17.59 -6.12
N VAL A 99 0.26 16.72 -5.45
CA VAL A 99 0.82 15.73 -4.52
C VAL A 99 1.38 14.54 -5.32
N PRO A 100 2.66 14.19 -5.13
CA PRO A 100 3.23 12.99 -5.73
C PRO A 100 2.56 11.72 -5.19
N MET A 101 2.37 10.74 -6.07
CA MET A 101 1.82 9.43 -5.73
C MET A 101 2.85 8.35 -6.04
N ILE A 102 3.10 7.46 -5.09
CA ILE A 102 3.97 6.30 -5.22
C ILE A 102 3.07 5.07 -5.21
N LEU A 103 3.24 4.20 -6.19
CA LEU A 103 2.51 2.94 -6.32
C LEU A 103 3.48 1.80 -6.10
N VAL A 104 3.15 0.88 -5.20
CA VAL A 104 4.03 -0.24 -4.84
C VAL A 104 3.26 -1.55 -5.05
N THR A 105 3.92 -2.53 -5.66
CA THR A 105 3.37 -3.87 -5.86
C THR A 105 4.50 -4.84 -6.21
N ALA A 106 4.37 -6.09 -5.79
CA ALA A 106 5.29 -7.16 -6.22
C ALA A 106 4.85 -7.78 -7.56
N THR A 107 3.55 -7.80 -7.83
CA THR A 107 2.93 -8.62 -8.87
C THR A 107 2.06 -7.75 -9.78
N ALA A 108 2.65 -7.25 -10.87
CA ALA A 108 1.91 -6.54 -11.91
C ALA A 108 2.52 -6.83 -13.28
N SER A 109 1.75 -7.48 -14.17
CA SER A 109 2.10 -7.58 -15.58
C SER A 109 2.09 -6.19 -16.23
N LYS A 110 2.70 -6.03 -17.41
CA LYS A 110 2.71 -4.73 -18.12
C LYS A 110 1.29 -4.19 -18.34
N LYS A 111 0.36 -5.07 -18.73
CA LYS A 111 -1.06 -4.72 -18.93
C LYS A 111 -1.72 -4.22 -17.64
N VAL A 112 -1.45 -4.88 -16.51
CA VAL A 112 -1.93 -4.45 -15.19
C VAL A 112 -1.31 -3.11 -14.79
N GLN A 113 -0.02 -2.88 -15.06
CA GLN A 113 0.65 -1.59 -14.78
C GLN A 113 -0.02 -0.43 -15.55
N ASP A 114 -0.32 -0.64 -16.83
CA ASP A 114 -0.95 0.38 -17.68
C ASP A 114 -2.38 0.68 -17.21
N ASP A 115 -3.13 -0.36 -16.82
CA ASP A 115 -4.49 -0.21 -16.27
C ASP A 115 -4.49 0.53 -14.92
N ILE A 116 -3.58 0.20 -14.00
CA ILE A 116 -3.41 0.92 -12.73
C ILE A 116 -3.12 2.41 -12.99
N ALA A 117 -2.20 2.71 -13.92
CA ALA A 117 -1.84 4.08 -14.23
C ALA A 117 -3.06 4.87 -14.76
N GLN A 118 -3.89 4.26 -15.60
CA GLN A 118 -5.13 4.87 -16.09
C GLN A 118 -6.14 5.10 -14.96
N ILE A 119 -6.40 4.09 -14.13
CA ILE A 119 -7.37 4.13 -13.03
C ILE A 119 -6.99 5.19 -11.99
N LEU A 120 -5.69 5.31 -11.68
CA LEU A 120 -5.17 6.26 -10.69
C LEU A 120 -4.79 7.62 -11.30
N HIS A 121 -5.11 7.85 -12.58
CA HIS A 121 -4.85 9.09 -13.32
C HIS A 121 -3.37 9.51 -13.31
N ILE A 122 -2.47 8.54 -13.47
CA ILE A 122 -1.03 8.74 -13.57
C ILE A 122 -0.62 8.77 -15.04
N SER A 123 -0.33 9.95 -15.57
CA SER A 123 0.00 10.15 -16.98
C SER A 123 1.39 9.64 -17.37
N THR A 124 2.42 9.96 -16.57
CA THR A 124 3.82 9.62 -16.87
C THR A 124 4.52 9.05 -15.63
N PRO A 125 4.33 7.76 -15.31
CA PRO A 125 4.95 7.15 -14.14
C PRO A 125 6.44 6.92 -14.36
N ILE A 126 7.24 7.17 -13.32
CA ILE A 126 8.61 6.63 -13.25
C ILE A 126 8.48 5.17 -12.81
N MET A 127 8.97 4.26 -13.65
CA MET A 127 8.88 2.82 -13.40
C MET A 127 10.21 2.30 -12.85
N LEU A 128 10.18 1.76 -11.63
CA LEU A 128 11.32 1.08 -11.01
C LEU A 128 10.97 -0.40 -10.84
N ARG A 129 11.83 -1.30 -11.35
CA ARG A 129 11.64 -2.74 -11.26
C ARG A 129 12.89 -3.40 -10.68
N ALA A 130 12.69 -4.15 -9.61
CA ALA A 130 13.72 -5.01 -9.05
C ALA A 130 13.63 -6.41 -9.69
N PRO A 131 14.75 -7.15 -9.82
CA PRO A 131 14.72 -8.56 -10.19
C PRO A 131 13.96 -9.37 -9.14
N MET A 132 13.25 -10.42 -9.57
CA MET A 132 12.58 -11.36 -8.67
C MET A 132 13.51 -12.43 -8.11
N ASP A 133 14.71 -12.57 -8.66
CA ASP A 133 15.64 -13.62 -8.27
C ASP A 133 16.08 -13.50 -6.80
N ARG A 134 16.15 -14.64 -6.12
CA ARG A 134 16.55 -14.76 -4.73
C ARG A 134 17.70 -15.77 -4.67
N PRO A 135 18.95 -15.34 -4.83
CA PRO A 135 20.11 -16.24 -4.91
C PRO A 135 20.34 -17.05 -3.61
N ASN A 136 19.67 -16.66 -2.53
CA ASN A 136 19.70 -17.33 -1.24
C ASN A 136 18.60 -18.42 -1.08
N LEU A 137 17.79 -18.69 -2.11
CA LEU A 137 16.77 -19.74 -2.10
C LEU A 137 17.20 -20.91 -2.99
N TYR A 138 17.20 -22.11 -2.42
CA TYR A 138 17.37 -23.36 -3.16
C TYR A 138 15.99 -23.94 -3.50
N TYR A 139 15.75 -24.21 -4.77
CA TYR A 139 14.49 -24.78 -5.26
C TYR A 139 14.68 -26.27 -5.55
N GLU A 140 13.90 -27.12 -4.90
CA GLU A 140 13.92 -28.57 -5.10
C GLU A 140 12.50 -29.08 -5.40
N VAL A 141 12.37 -29.98 -6.37
CA VAL A 141 11.11 -30.67 -6.69
C VAL A 141 11.33 -32.16 -6.42
N ARG A 142 10.52 -32.75 -5.53
CA ARG A 142 10.54 -34.17 -5.19
C ARG A 142 9.24 -34.85 -5.64
N HIS A 143 9.32 -36.15 -5.91
CA HIS A 143 8.13 -36.95 -6.14
C HIS A 143 7.31 -37.05 -4.86
N LYS A 144 5.97 -36.94 -4.95
CA LYS A 144 5.10 -37.12 -3.80
C LYS A 144 4.83 -38.62 -3.62
N ALA A 145 5.33 -39.19 -2.55
CA ALA A 145 5.14 -40.59 -2.18
C ALA A 145 3.69 -40.88 -1.71
N ASP A 146 3.44 -42.12 -1.28
CA ASP A 146 2.20 -42.44 -0.59
C ASP A 146 2.11 -41.69 0.75
N LYS A 147 0.95 -41.78 1.42
CA LYS A 147 0.68 -40.96 2.61
C LYS A 147 1.69 -41.23 3.73
N ASP A 148 2.03 -42.49 3.97
CA ASP A 148 2.84 -42.87 5.12
C ASP A 148 4.31 -42.54 4.85
N GLU A 149 4.81 -42.84 3.64
CA GLU A 149 6.16 -42.48 3.21
C GLU A 149 6.37 -40.95 3.16
N THR A 150 5.38 -40.18 2.71
CA THR A 150 5.46 -38.70 2.72
C THR A 150 5.61 -38.14 4.14
N VAL A 151 4.90 -38.71 5.13
CA VAL A 151 5.00 -38.25 6.52
C VAL A 151 6.38 -38.56 7.07
N GLU A 152 6.95 -39.73 6.79
CA GLU A 152 8.31 -40.08 7.17
C GLU A 152 9.35 -39.18 6.52
N GLU A 153 9.20 -38.86 5.23
CA GLU A 153 10.10 -37.96 4.51
C GLU A 153 10.11 -36.54 5.08
N ILE A 154 8.94 -35.99 5.43
CA ILE A 154 8.83 -34.65 6.04
C ILE A 154 9.35 -34.64 7.48
N ALA A 155 9.12 -35.72 8.24
CA ALA A 155 9.58 -35.84 9.62
C ALA A 155 11.11 -36.03 9.72
N ARG A 156 11.77 -36.47 8.64
CA ARG A 156 13.22 -36.62 8.58
C ARG A 156 13.88 -35.25 8.79
N PRO A 157 14.73 -35.09 9.82
CA PRO A 157 15.47 -33.85 10.00
C PRO A 157 16.28 -33.55 8.74
N ILE A 158 16.20 -32.32 8.25
CA ILE A 158 17.11 -31.83 7.22
C ILE A 158 18.49 -31.79 7.88
N ALA A 159 19.32 -32.80 7.64
CA ALA A 159 20.73 -32.73 7.97
C ALA A 159 21.32 -31.57 7.15
N GLN A 160 21.72 -30.50 7.85
CA GLN A 160 22.39 -29.35 7.25
C GLN A 160 23.84 -29.69 6.90
#